data_AF-A0A2U1W0Q0-F1
#
_entry.id   AF-A0A2U1W0Q0-F1
#
_cell.length_a   1.000
_cell.length_b   1.000
_cell.length_c   1.000
_cell.angle_alpha   90.00
_cell.angle_beta   90.00
_cell.angle_gamma   90.00
#
_symmetry.space_group_name_H-M   'P 1'
#
loop_
_entity.id
_entity.type
_entity.pdbx_description
1 polymer ?
#
loop_
_entity_poly.entity_id
_entity_poly.type
_entity_poly.pdbx_seq_one_letter_code
_entity_poly.pdbx_strand_id
1 'polypeptide(L)'
;MSASRAERAGSVRPGRRTAPAAILIPLATILLAAPAAQAQSQGPIRLGPPAADTARSVTVPVVPAGPDTPIILVPPPARPDAAPAPPPAPLPVADPITPAPAKPGMIQAAPLAAPDPDGAGVLDPAGGGLGVLLWHGVPRGAVLRLLSELPLPMPSPAARSLMRRLLLTDAAAPPPALDEGPPVRRFGALRVEALAGLGDPKGAMDLAAKLPGVLEDESAARAVVDAQLLQGTLDCPWAAEAGKPFPTTYWQRLDLYCRVRGGDRAGAALVLELLRGQGDGDDGFRTLAEAAIAGGVPSLRGLKDPAPLTLAMMRLASAPVSPDLLDLDPMRLAGVARLASADPATRVAAAERAATALYMDARALSEAYRAAPAKGDELYRLKDLAARDRGARVRGLVQQAFAGAADGNRRMALVAQAIDLLDPPMWAGPAGTVVAAMIDTVTVNVEAAALAPAAVRLYEAQGRTEQVRRWRDLATRTGAGARLWPLAAAANPAAGGLSAWLDDALRGGDPAAPARAAGTLALLKALGVEVPEEASRRVAAEPPALPGEPMRWSQLDMAVKEGRVGETVLLALVLLGEAGPAGTPPAVLARLAGALRTVGLDNDARAVAREAIVAQGL
;
A
#
# COMPACT_ATOMS: atom_id res chain seq x y z
N MET A 1 49.44 68.22 -24.36
CA MET A 1 50.64 68.09 -23.51
C MET A 1 51.01 66.62 -23.43
N SER A 2 52.23 66.30 -23.89
CA SER A 2 53.11 65.12 -23.70
C SER A 2 52.47 63.73 -23.52
N ALA A 3 52.61 62.72 -24.40
CA ALA A 3 53.78 62.13 -25.09
C ALA A 3 54.73 61.30 -24.20
N SER A 4 54.87 60.01 -24.56
CA SER A 4 56.07 59.12 -24.55
C SER A 4 55.74 57.73 -23.96
N ARG A 5 55.70 56.59 -24.67
CA ARG A 5 56.59 55.93 -25.66
C ARG A 5 57.78 55.17 -25.03
N ALA A 6 57.78 53.83 -25.18
CA ALA A 6 58.85 52.94 -25.69
C ALA A 6 58.66 51.52 -25.06
N GLU A 7 58.37 50.40 -25.74
CA GLU A 7 58.82 49.76 -27.00
C GLU A 7 60.02 48.80 -26.82
N ARG A 8 59.90 47.62 -27.48
CA ARG A 8 60.92 46.60 -27.90
C ARG A 8 61.07 45.31 -27.05
N ALA A 9 61.27 44.11 -27.62
CA ALA A 9 61.23 43.58 -29.00
C ALA A 9 61.49 42.04 -29.01
N GLY A 10 61.12 41.38 -30.13
CA GLY A 10 61.57 40.05 -30.61
C GLY A 10 60.38 39.09 -30.87
N SER A 11 59.81 38.86 -32.07
CA SER A 11 60.32 38.43 -33.41
C SER A 11 61.10 37.10 -33.33
N VAL A 12 60.79 35.99 -34.02
CA VAL A 12 60.48 35.79 -35.45
C VAL A 12 59.70 34.46 -35.68
N ARG A 13 58.92 34.47 -36.77
CA ARG A 13 58.05 33.49 -37.48
C ARG A 13 58.81 32.26 -38.12
N PRO A 14 58.28 31.54 -39.15
CA PRO A 14 57.08 30.67 -39.32
C PRO A 14 57.37 29.35 -40.11
N GLY A 15 56.35 28.53 -40.40
CA GLY A 15 56.37 27.62 -41.58
C GLY A 15 55.29 26.53 -41.54
N ARG A 16 54.14 26.72 -42.23
CA ARG A 16 53.76 26.13 -43.55
C ARG A 16 53.31 24.66 -43.45
N ARG A 17 51.99 24.40 -43.54
CA ARG A 17 51.19 24.13 -44.77
C ARG A 17 51.30 22.67 -45.23
N THR A 18 50.19 21.92 -45.17
CA THR A 18 49.56 21.22 -46.30
C THR A 18 48.19 20.63 -45.90
N ALA A 19 47.16 21.01 -46.65
CA ALA A 19 45.97 20.20 -46.98
C ALA A 19 46.20 19.68 -48.43
N PRO A 20 45.34 18.88 -49.11
CA PRO A 20 43.92 18.53 -48.84
C PRO A 20 43.51 17.08 -49.28
N ALA A 21 42.20 16.88 -49.50
CA ALA A 21 41.47 15.77 -50.17
C ALA A 21 40.81 14.76 -49.21
N ALA A 22 39.48 14.83 -48.98
CA ALA A 22 38.36 14.47 -49.86
C ALA A 22 38.15 12.95 -49.98
N ILE A 23 37.00 12.45 -49.49
CA ILE A 23 36.16 11.39 -50.09
C ILE A 23 34.77 11.44 -49.41
N LEU A 24 33.77 11.20 -50.26
CA LEU A 24 32.32 11.39 -50.16
C LEU A 24 31.60 10.03 -49.92
N ILE A 25 30.52 10.06 -49.11
CA ILE A 25 29.20 9.35 -49.33
C ILE A 25 29.18 7.79 -49.16
N PRO A 26 28.04 7.04 -48.95
CA PRO A 26 26.66 7.31 -48.43
C PRO A 26 26.11 6.31 -47.35
N LEU A 27 24.92 6.66 -46.82
CA LEU A 27 23.71 5.88 -46.44
C LEU A 27 23.77 4.35 -46.20
N ALA A 28 23.08 3.91 -45.14
CA ALA A 28 21.98 2.93 -45.28
C ALA A 28 21.02 2.93 -44.07
N THR A 29 19.77 3.29 -44.35
CA THR A 29 18.54 3.00 -43.59
C THR A 29 18.30 1.49 -43.42
N ILE A 30 17.88 1.04 -42.23
CA ILE A 30 17.18 -0.25 -42.08
C ILE A 30 15.94 -0.05 -41.19
N LEU A 31 14.78 -0.23 -41.81
CA LEU A 31 13.47 -0.47 -41.22
C LEU A 31 13.28 -1.98 -41.00
N LEU A 32 12.32 -2.29 -40.11
CA LEU A 32 11.38 -3.43 -40.12
C LEU A 32 11.69 -4.73 -39.34
N ALA A 33 10.68 -5.03 -38.51
CA ALA A 33 9.99 -6.31 -38.31
C ALA A 33 10.54 -7.29 -37.26
N ALA A 34 9.83 -7.35 -36.14
CA ALA A 34 9.77 -8.50 -35.25
C ALA A 34 8.79 -9.55 -35.79
N PRO A 35 9.08 -10.86 -35.64
CA PRO A 35 8.06 -11.88 -35.65
C PRO A 35 7.83 -12.46 -34.24
N ALA A 36 6.55 -12.68 -33.94
CA ALA A 36 6.10 -13.55 -32.86
C ALA A 36 6.33 -15.03 -33.26
N ALA A 37 6.74 -15.86 -32.31
CA ALA A 37 6.69 -17.32 -32.46
C ALA A 37 6.35 -17.98 -31.12
N GLN A 38 5.22 -18.68 -31.10
CA GLN A 38 4.82 -19.63 -30.06
C GLN A 38 5.69 -20.90 -30.17
N ALA A 39 6.03 -21.51 -29.04
CA ALA A 39 6.59 -22.87 -29.02
C ALA A 39 6.02 -23.67 -27.85
N GLN A 40 5.25 -24.71 -28.18
CA GLN A 40 4.94 -25.88 -27.35
C GLN A 40 5.85 -27.04 -27.77
N SER A 41 6.50 -27.72 -26.82
CA SER A 41 6.86 -29.15 -26.88
C SER A 41 7.44 -29.59 -25.53
N GLN A 42 6.75 -30.45 -24.78
CA GLN A 42 6.99 -31.90 -24.66
C GLN A 42 8.36 -32.28 -24.08
N GLY A 43 8.38 -32.67 -22.80
CA GLY A 43 9.53 -33.29 -22.12
C GLY A 43 9.49 -34.83 -22.19
N PRO A 44 10.64 -35.53 -22.16
CA PRO A 44 10.70 -36.98 -22.27
C PRO A 44 10.74 -37.73 -20.92
N ILE A 45 10.40 -39.01 -21.05
CA ILE A 45 10.08 -40.07 -20.07
C ILE A 45 11.27 -40.48 -19.17
N ARG A 46 10.95 -40.87 -17.92
CA ARG A 46 11.84 -41.52 -16.93
C ARG A 46 11.79 -43.06 -17.03
N LEU A 47 12.96 -43.70 -16.90
CA LEU A 47 13.14 -45.12 -16.59
C LEU A 47 13.73 -45.22 -15.15
N GLY A 48 13.14 -46.01 -14.25
CA GLY A 48 13.60 -46.23 -12.85
C GLY A 48 14.44 -47.52 -12.67
N PRO A 49 14.51 -48.19 -11.48
CA PRO A 49 14.31 -47.79 -10.05
C PRO A 49 15.37 -48.49 -9.10
N PRO A 50 15.15 -48.81 -7.79
CA PRO A 50 14.49 -48.18 -6.62
C PRO A 50 15.43 -48.03 -5.37
N ALA A 51 15.10 -47.32 -4.28
CA ALA A 51 14.40 -47.78 -3.04
C ALA A 51 14.76 -46.76 -1.92
N ALA A 52 14.07 -46.52 -0.80
CA ALA A 52 12.77 -46.86 -0.24
C ALA A 52 12.51 -45.82 0.87
N ASP A 53 11.26 -45.38 1.06
CA ASP A 53 10.80 -45.06 2.41
C ASP A 53 9.27 -45.08 2.51
N THR A 54 8.83 -45.55 3.67
CA THR A 54 7.48 -45.99 4.01
C THR A 54 6.56 -44.85 4.45
N ALA A 55 5.34 -44.77 3.91
CA ALA A 55 4.13 -44.37 4.64
C ALA A 55 2.86 -44.75 3.86
N ARG A 56 1.92 -45.39 4.56
CA ARG A 56 0.67 -45.98 4.05
C ARG A 56 -0.36 -44.90 3.67
N SER A 57 -0.94 -45.04 2.48
CA SER A 57 -2.18 -44.37 2.05
C SER A 57 -3.31 -45.40 1.92
N VAL A 58 -4.52 -45.04 2.36
CA VAL A 58 -5.77 -45.80 2.17
C VAL A 58 -6.48 -45.22 0.95
N THR A 59 -6.76 -46.05 -0.05
CA THR A 59 -7.51 -45.70 -1.27
C THR A 59 -8.93 -46.25 -1.21
N VAL A 60 -9.89 -45.40 -1.61
CA VAL A 60 -11.28 -45.77 -1.94
C VAL A 60 -11.35 -46.00 -3.46
N PRO A 61 -11.94 -47.10 -3.97
CA PRO A 61 -12.01 -47.32 -5.42
C PRO A 61 -13.23 -46.64 -6.04
N VAL A 62 -12.99 -45.89 -7.12
CA VAL A 62 -13.98 -45.36 -8.06
C VAL A 62 -14.14 -46.35 -9.22
N VAL A 63 -15.39 -46.72 -9.54
CA VAL A 63 -15.75 -47.59 -10.67
C VAL A 63 -16.26 -46.71 -11.84
N PRO A 64 -15.87 -46.97 -13.11
CA PRO A 64 -16.28 -46.16 -14.25
C PRO A 64 -17.66 -46.53 -14.82
N ALA A 65 -18.33 -45.53 -15.39
CA ALA A 65 -19.66 -45.61 -16.00
C ALA A 65 -19.63 -46.11 -17.46
N GLY A 66 -20.65 -46.91 -17.84
CA GLY A 66 -21.00 -47.31 -19.20
C GLY A 66 -22.52 -47.15 -19.46
N PRO A 67 -23.00 -47.19 -20.72
CA PRO A 67 -24.01 -46.23 -21.21
C PRO A 67 -25.48 -46.73 -21.26
N ASP A 68 -26.38 -45.74 -21.24
CA ASP A 68 -27.79 -45.63 -21.67
C ASP A 68 -28.70 -46.88 -21.73
N THR A 69 -29.62 -46.97 -20.77
CA THR A 69 -30.92 -47.66 -20.91
C THR A 69 -32.02 -46.92 -20.12
N PRO A 70 -33.27 -46.87 -20.61
CA PRO A 70 -34.34 -46.05 -20.04
C PRO A 70 -34.89 -46.63 -18.73
N ILE A 71 -35.05 -45.79 -17.71
CA ILE A 71 -35.64 -46.19 -16.43
C ILE A 71 -37.16 -46.35 -16.59
N ILE A 72 -37.65 -47.59 -16.52
CA ILE A 72 -39.06 -47.93 -16.32
C ILE A 72 -39.35 -47.86 -14.81
N LEU A 73 -40.32 -47.03 -14.42
CA LEU A 73 -40.87 -47.01 -13.05
C LEU A 73 -41.69 -48.28 -12.81
N VAL A 74 -41.19 -49.18 -11.96
CA VAL A 74 -41.93 -50.34 -11.46
C VAL A 74 -42.31 -50.10 -9.99
N PRO A 75 -43.59 -50.22 -9.60
CA PRO A 75 -44.02 -50.04 -8.21
C PRO A 75 -43.63 -51.25 -7.33
N PRO A 76 -43.39 -51.06 -6.02
CA PRO A 76 -42.97 -52.12 -5.12
C PRO A 76 -44.09 -53.15 -4.83
N PRO A 77 -43.74 -54.44 -4.60
CA PRO A 77 -44.72 -55.50 -4.41
C PRO A 77 -45.41 -55.47 -3.04
N ALA A 78 -46.66 -55.93 -3.03
CA ALA A 78 -47.55 -56.06 -1.88
C ALA A 78 -47.04 -57.08 -0.84
N ARG A 79 -47.26 -56.76 0.44
CA ARG A 79 -47.03 -57.66 1.59
C ARG A 79 -48.19 -58.67 1.70
N PRO A 80 -47.92 -59.93 2.07
CA PRO A 80 -48.98 -60.89 2.38
C PRO A 80 -49.55 -60.70 3.79
N ASP A 81 -50.84 -60.95 3.91
CA ASP A 81 -51.72 -60.78 5.07
C ASP A 81 -51.35 -61.62 6.30
N ALA A 82 -51.49 -61.03 7.48
CA ALA A 82 -51.64 -61.76 8.75
C ALA A 82 -52.77 -61.14 9.59
N ALA A 83 -53.63 -62.01 10.11
CA ALA A 83 -54.96 -61.79 10.68
C ALA A 83 -54.99 -61.01 12.04
N PRO A 84 -56.17 -60.51 12.47
CA PRO A 84 -56.29 -59.51 13.53
C PRO A 84 -56.30 -60.09 14.96
N ALA A 85 -55.65 -59.39 15.89
CA ALA A 85 -55.64 -59.68 17.33
C ALA A 85 -56.52 -58.65 18.11
N PRO A 86 -57.08 -59.04 19.27
CA PRO A 86 -58.29 -58.44 19.88
C PRO A 86 -58.05 -57.14 20.66
N PRO A 87 -59.12 -56.36 20.95
CA PRO A 87 -59.01 -55.06 21.61
C PRO A 87 -58.58 -55.18 23.09
N PRO A 88 -57.77 -54.22 23.60
CA PRO A 88 -57.30 -54.23 24.98
C PRO A 88 -58.38 -53.79 25.98
N ALA A 89 -58.38 -54.44 27.15
CA ALA A 89 -59.26 -54.17 28.28
C ALA A 89 -58.92 -52.85 29.02
N PRO A 90 -59.86 -52.27 29.79
CA PRO A 90 -59.67 -50.97 30.43
C PRO A 90 -58.70 -51.02 31.61
N LEU A 91 -57.80 -50.04 31.69
CA LEU A 91 -56.93 -49.80 32.84
C LEU A 91 -57.72 -49.17 34.00
N PRO A 92 -57.36 -49.46 35.26
CA PRO A 92 -58.03 -48.91 36.44
C PRO A 92 -57.75 -47.42 36.63
N VAL A 93 -58.78 -46.69 37.09
CA VAL A 93 -58.70 -45.27 37.48
C VAL A 93 -57.87 -45.16 38.76
N ALA A 94 -56.78 -44.40 38.70
CA ALA A 94 -56.01 -43.94 39.86
C ALA A 94 -56.25 -42.44 40.06
N ASP A 95 -56.38 -42.04 41.32
CA ASP A 95 -56.80 -40.73 41.82
C ASP A 95 -55.97 -39.52 41.33
N PRO A 96 -56.54 -38.29 41.36
CA PRO A 96 -55.92 -37.11 40.76
C PRO A 96 -54.65 -36.68 41.52
N ILE A 97 -53.50 -36.82 40.86
CA ILE A 97 -52.23 -36.25 41.32
C ILE A 97 -52.21 -34.77 40.90
N THR A 98 -52.45 -33.88 41.86
CA THR A 98 -52.22 -32.44 41.73
C THR A 98 -50.78 -32.17 41.28
N PRO A 99 -50.54 -31.43 40.18
CA PRO A 99 -49.18 -31.15 39.72
C PRO A 99 -48.50 -30.16 40.67
N ALA A 100 -47.46 -30.64 41.36
CA ALA A 100 -46.53 -29.77 42.06
C ALA A 100 -45.75 -28.91 41.04
N PRO A 101 -45.50 -27.62 41.32
CA PRO A 101 -44.75 -26.77 40.40
C PRO A 101 -43.35 -27.34 40.17
N ALA A 102 -42.98 -27.48 38.89
CA ALA A 102 -41.63 -27.87 38.50
C ALA A 102 -40.63 -26.89 39.12
N LYS A 103 -39.69 -27.42 39.92
CA LYS A 103 -38.55 -26.65 40.42
C LYS A 103 -37.85 -26.02 39.21
N PRO A 104 -37.54 -24.71 39.22
CA PRO A 104 -36.79 -24.08 38.14
C PRO A 104 -35.52 -24.88 37.90
N GLY A 105 -35.34 -25.35 36.67
CA GLY A 105 -34.08 -25.98 36.26
C GLY A 105 -32.95 -25.00 36.59
N MET A 106 -31.93 -25.49 37.30
CA MET A 106 -30.74 -24.70 37.56
C MET A 106 -30.20 -24.22 36.22
N ILE A 107 -30.22 -22.91 36.00
CA ILE A 107 -29.46 -22.28 34.92
C ILE A 107 -28.01 -22.64 35.22
N GLN A 108 -27.43 -23.56 34.46
CA GLN A 108 -25.99 -23.80 34.50
C GLN A 108 -25.33 -22.55 33.93
N ALA A 109 -25.06 -21.59 34.80
CA ALA A 109 -24.18 -20.48 34.49
C ALA A 109 -22.77 -21.06 34.35
N ALA A 110 -22.42 -21.50 33.14
CA ALA A 110 -21.02 -21.68 32.79
C ALA A 110 -20.34 -20.31 33.04
N PRO A 111 -19.22 -20.27 33.79
CA PRO A 111 -18.52 -19.01 34.00
C PRO A 111 -18.17 -18.42 32.64
N LEU A 112 -18.51 -17.15 32.41
CA LEU A 112 -18.08 -16.46 31.19
C LEU A 112 -16.55 -16.59 31.12
N ALA A 113 -16.05 -17.16 30.02
CA ALA A 113 -14.63 -17.22 29.77
C ALA A 113 -14.03 -15.81 29.88
N ALA A 114 -12.84 -15.69 30.47
CA ALA A 114 -12.16 -14.41 30.56
C ALA A 114 -12.07 -13.79 29.16
N PRO A 115 -12.36 -12.48 29.01
CA PRO A 115 -12.23 -11.82 27.72
C PRO A 115 -10.84 -12.06 27.13
N ASP A 116 -10.80 -12.44 25.86
CA ASP A 116 -9.54 -12.63 25.15
C ASP A 116 -8.77 -11.30 25.12
N PRO A 117 -7.55 -11.23 25.71
CA PRO A 117 -6.79 -10.00 25.79
C PRO A 117 -6.41 -9.43 24.41
N ASP A 118 -6.41 -10.25 23.35
CA ASP A 118 -6.06 -9.82 21.99
C ASP A 118 -7.09 -8.86 21.36
N GLY A 119 -8.27 -8.73 21.97
CA GLY A 119 -9.27 -7.73 21.58
C GLY A 119 -8.89 -6.29 21.93
N ALA A 120 -8.03 -6.10 22.94
CA ALA A 120 -7.71 -4.77 23.43
C ALA A 120 -7.11 -3.88 22.32
N GLY A 121 -7.42 -2.59 22.37
CA GLY A 121 -6.95 -1.60 21.41
C GLY A 121 -6.60 -0.26 22.02
N VAL A 122 -6.16 0.66 21.16
CA VAL A 122 -5.79 2.04 21.52
C VAL A 122 -6.91 3.01 21.19
N LEU A 123 -7.74 2.69 20.18
CA LEU A 123 -8.82 3.56 19.70
C LEU A 123 -10.18 3.02 20.13
N ASP A 124 -10.88 3.82 20.93
CA ASP A 124 -12.31 3.68 21.17
C ASP A 124 -13.12 4.41 20.07
N PRO A 125 -14.47 4.31 20.04
CA PRO A 125 -15.28 5.01 19.04
C PRO A 125 -15.10 6.54 19.05
N ALA A 126 -14.85 7.16 20.21
CA ALA A 126 -14.65 8.60 20.32
C ALA A 126 -13.30 9.04 19.72
N GLY A 127 -12.27 8.19 19.81
CA GLY A 127 -10.95 8.34 19.21
C GLY A 127 -10.87 7.86 17.75
N GLY A 128 -12.00 7.52 17.12
CA GLY A 128 -12.06 7.11 15.72
C GLY A 128 -11.94 5.60 15.46
N GLY A 129 -12.02 4.77 16.51
CA GLY A 129 -12.16 3.32 16.42
C GLY A 129 -13.47 2.91 15.73
N LEU A 130 -13.51 1.69 15.22
CA LEU A 130 -14.60 1.19 14.36
C LEU A 130 -15.75 0.50 15.13
N GLY A 131 -15.82 0.71 16.45
CA GLY A 131 -16.86 0.15 17.31
C GLY A 131 -16.50 -1.20 17.94
N VAL A 132 -17.09 -1.47 19.11
CA VAL A 132 -16.80 -2.69 19.90
C VAL A 132 -17.31 -3.98 19.24
N LEU A 133 -18.28 -3.88 18.33
CA LEU A 133 -18.87 -4.99 17.58
C LEU A 133 -18.17 -5.24 16.23
N LEU A 134 -16.97 -4.68 16.03
CA LEU A 134 -16.22 -4.77 14.77
C LEU A 134 -16.14 -6.20 14.21
N TRP A 135 -15.91 -7.18 15.08
CA TRP A 135 -15.72 -8.59 14.72
C TRP A 135 -16.97 -9.45 14.91
N HIS A 136 -18.12 -8.83 15.19
CA HIS A 136 -19.37 -9.56 15.40
C HIS A 136 -19.78 -10.37 14.16
N GLY A 137 -20.08 -11.65 14.35
CA GLY A 137 -20.49 -12.57 13.28
C GLY A 137 -19.36 -13.00 12.34
N VAL A 138 -18.11 -12.61 12.58
CA VAL A 138 -16.96 -13.00 11.74
C VAL A 138 -16.18 -14.13 12.42
N PRO A 139 -15.98 -15.27 11.77
CA PRO A 139 -15.20 -16.37 12.35
C PRO A 139 -13.72 -15.97 12.46
N ARG A 140 -13.07 -16.34 13.58
CA ARG A 140 -11.67 -16.01 13.88
C ARG A 140 -10.72 -16.38 12.75
N GLY A 141 -10.80 -17.60 12.21
CA GLY A 141 -9.96 -18.02 11.09
C GLY A 141 -10.07 -17.13 9.85
N ALA A 142 -11.26 -16.58 9.56
CA ALA A 142 -11.42 -15.64 8.44
C ALA A 142 -10.73 -14.29 8.72
N VAL A 143 -10.84 -13.78 9.95
CA VAL A 143 -10.15 -12.55 10.36
C VAL A 143 -8.64 -12.71 10.27
N LEU A 144 -8.09 -13.79 10.84
CA LEU A 144 -6.64 -14.06 10.84
C LEU A 144 -6.09 -14.18 9.41
N ARG A 145 -6.80 -14.92 8.54
CA ARG A 145 -6.44 -15.04 7.13
C ARG A 145 -6.44 -13.68 6.42
N LEU A 146 -7.53 -12.92 6.54
CA LEU A 146 -7.64 -11.61 5.88
C LEU A 146 -6.61 -10.59 6.42
N LEU A 147 -6.28 -10.64 7.71
CA LEU A 147 -5.20 -9.82 8.29
C LEU A 147 -3.85 -10.14 7.66
N SER A 148 -3.55 -11.43 7.43
CA SER A 148 -2.31 -11.85 6.78
C SER A 148 -2.25 -11.52 5.28
N GLU A 149 -3.40 -11.28 4.65
CA GLU A 149 -3.52 -10.88 3.24
C GLU A 149 -3.52 -9.35 3.06
N LEU A 150 -3.41 -8.56 4.14
CA LEU A 150 -3.45 -7.10 4.02
C LEU A 150 -2.29 -6.58 3.16
N PRO A 151 -2.57 -5.70 2.19
CA PRO A 151 -1.51 -5.03 1.42
C PRO A 151 -0.71 -4.09 2.33
N LEU A 152 0.61 -4.27 2.39
CA LEU A 152 1.47 -3.45 3.26
C LEU A 152 2.12 -2.25 2.57
N PRO A 153 2.30 -2.16 1.23
CA PRO A 153 2.28 -0.86 0.59
C PRO A 153 0.81 -0.46 0.32
N MET A 154 0.38 0.61 0.99
CA MET A 154 -0.93 1.23 0.77
C MET A 154 -0.76 2.68 0.33
N PRO A 155 -0.60 2.97 -0.98
CA PRO A 155 -0.36 4.31 -1.52
C PRO A 155 -1.65 5.14 -1.57
N SER A 156 -2.35 5.21 -0.44
CA SER A 156 -3.61 5.93 -0.24
C SER A 156 -3.71 6.39 1.20
N PRO A 157 -3.57 7.70 1.48
CA PRO A 157 -3.72 8.21 2.83
C PRO A 157 -5.05 7.83 3.48
N ALA A 158 -6.15 7.85 2.73
CA ALA A 158 -7.47 7.45 3.20
C ALA A 158 -7.53 5.96 3.56
N ALA A 159 -7.14 5.07 2.64
CA ALA A 159 -7.18 3.63 2.91
C ALA A 159 -6.18 3.22 4.00
N ARG A 160 -5.00 3.83 4.05
CA ARG A 160 -4.00 3.64 5.10
C ARG A 160 -4.50 4.12 6.46
N SER A 161 -5.21 5.24 6.51
CA SER A 161 -5.88 5.72 7.73
C SER A 161 -6.95 4.74 8.21
N LEU A 162 -7.81 4.25 7.32
CA LEU A 162 -8.81 3.22 7.64
C LEU A 162 -8.16 1.93 8.15
N MET A 163 -7.12 1.43 7.47
CA MET A 163 -6.38 0.24 7.88
C MET A 163 -5.73 0.43 9.26
N ARG A 164 -5.09 1.58 9.50
CA ARG A 164 -4.53 1.90 10.82
C ARG A 164 -5.60 1.92 11.92
N ARG A 165 -6.78 2.52 11.66
CA ARG A 165 -7.89 2.56 12.62
C ARG A 165 -8.45 1.17 12.88
N LEU A 166 -8.62 0.34 11.85
CA LEU A 166 -9.00 -1.07 11.98
C LEU A 166 -8.04 -1.82 12.92
N LEU A 167 -6.73 -1.71 12.67
CA LEU A 167 -5.69 -2.41 13.44
C LEU A 167 -5.57 -1.91 14.89
N LEU A 168 -5.95 -0.67 15.19
CA LEU A 168 -5.86 -0.07 16.53
C LEU A 168 -7.18 -0.05 17.32
N THR A 169 -8.30 -0.44 16.70
CA THR A 169 -9.62 -0.40 17.35
C THR A 169 -9.66 -1.34 18.55
N ASP A 170 -10.21 -0.85 19.67
CA ASP A 170 -10.56 -1.66 20.82
C ASP A 170 -11.91 -2.35 20.58
N ALA A 171 -11.88 -3.67 20.41
CA ALA A 171 -13.06 -4.46 20.08
C ALA A 171 -12.94 -5.88 20.63
N ALA A 172 -14.06 -6.50 21.00
CA ALA A 172 -14.05 -7.89 21.44
C ALA A 172 -13.37 -8.78 20.38
N ALA A 173 -12.36 -9.57 20.80
CA ALA A 173 -11.64 -10.41 19.86
C ALA A 173 -12.61 -11.35 19.11
N PRO A 174 -12.34 -11.68 17.83
CA PRO A 174 -13.17 -12.64 17.11
C PRO A 174 -13.26 -13.95 17.92
N PRO A 175 -14.44 -14.51 18.17
CA PRO A 175 -14.55 -15.72 18.99
C PRO A 175 -13.90 -16.92 18.28
N PRO A 176 -13.18 -17.81 18.99
CA PRO A 176 -12.73 -19.08 18.41
C PRO A 176 -13.95 -19.96 18.12
N ALA A 177 -13.85 -20.83 17.11
CA ALA A 177 -14.83 -21.92 16.99
C ALA A 177 -14.72 -22.88 18.18
N LEU A 178 -15.81 -23.57 18.53
CA LEU A 178 -15.88 -24.45 19.70
C LEU A 178 -14.82 -25.57 19.70
N ASP A 179 -14.36 -25.99 18.51
CA ASP A 179 -13.33 -27.02 18.30
C ASP A 179 -12.01 -26.46 17.74
N GLU A 180 -11.83 -25.13 17.72
CA GLU A 180 -10.64 -24.49 17.16
C GLU A 180 -9.49 -24.55 18.18
N GLY A 181 -8.42 -25.26 17.83
CA GLY A 181 -7.16 -25.25 18.58
C GLY A 181 -6.53 -23.85 18.64
N PRO A 182 -5.52 -23.64 19.49
CA PRO A 182 -4.83 -22.35 19.58
C PRO A 182 -4.28 -21.97 18.19
N PRO A 183 -4.50 -20.73 17.71
CA PRO A 183 -4.05 -20.33 16.38
C PRO A 183 -2.53 -20.29 16.35
N VAL A 184 -1.94 -20.61 15.18
CA VAL A 184 -0.48 -20.55 14.95
C VAL A 184 0.08 -19.14 15.23
N ARG A 185 -0.71 -18.11 14.94
CA ARG A 185 -0.42 -16.70 15.21
C ARG A 185 -1.55 -16.09 16.03
N ARG A 186 -1.20 -15.35 17.07
CA ARG A 186 -2.15 -14.60 17.91
C ARG A 186 -2.79 -13.46 17.11
N PHE A 187 -4.06 -13.17 17.38
CA PHE A 187 -4.78 -12.06 16.71
C PHE A 187 -4.09 -10.72 16.98
N GLY A 188 -3.66 -10.51 18.23
CA GLY A 188 -2.90 -9.32 18.62
C GLY A 188 -1.56 -9.20 17.90
N ALA A 189 -0.86 -10.32 17.70
CA ALA A 189 0.45 -10.34 17.04
C ALA A 189 0.36 -9.96 15.56
N LEU A 190 -0.64 -10.44 14.83
CA LEU A 190 -0.88 -10.04 13.44
C LEU A 190 -1.19 -8.55 13.31
N ARG A 191 -1.92 -7.96 14.28
CA ARG A 191 -2.21 -6.52 14.27
C ARG A 191 -0.94 -5.68 14.49
N VAL A 192 -0.11 -6.08 15.44
CA VAL A 192 1.19 -5.44 15.72
C VAL A 192 2.11 -5.55 14.50
N GLU A 193 2.20 -6.72 13.90
CA GLU A 193 3.00 -6.96 12.68
C GLU A 193 2.51 -6.12 11.50
N ALA A 194 1.20 -6.05 11.26
CA ALA A 194 0.62 -5.23 10.19
C ALA A 194 0.86 -3.72 10.40
N LEU A 195 0.79 -3.22 11.65
CA LEU A 195 1.12 -1.83 11.97
C LEU A 195 2.61 -1.53 11.75
N ALA A 196 3.48 -2.45 12.13
CA ALA A 196 4.91 -2.31 11.89
C ALA A 196 5.24 -2.38 10.38
N GLY A 197 4.60 -3.29 9.65
CA GLY A 197 4.70 -3.43 8.19
C GLY A 197 4.12 -2.23 7.44
N LEU A 198 3.14 -1.53 8.00
CA LEU A 198 2.72 -0.21 7.52
C LEU A 198 3.84 0.83 7.66
N GLY A 199 4.86 0.61 8.49
CA GLY A 199 5.83 1.63 8.88
C GLY A 199 5.30 2.55 9.99
N ASP A 200 4.38 2.07 10.83
CA ASP A 200 3.96 2.74 12.08
C ASP A 200 4.47 1.96 13.33
N PRO A 201 5.79 1.93 13.57
CA PRO A 201 6.34 1.23 14.74
C PRO A 201 5.83 1.81 16.05
N LYS A 202 5.48 3.11 16.08
CA LYS A 202 4.88 3.73 17.26
C LYS A 202 3.49 3.17 17.53
N GLY A 203 2.61 3.13 16.54
CA GLY A 203 1.28 2.53 16.68
C GLY A 203 1.35 1.04 17.03
N ALA A 204 2.30 0.30 16.45
CA ALA A 204 2.54 -1.09 16.79
C ALA A 204 2.94 -1.24 18.27
N MET A 205 3.81 -0.36 18.79
CA MET A 205 4.23 -0.37 20.19
C MET A 205 3.13 0.08 21.16
N ASP A 206 2.38 1.12 20.79
CA ASP A 206 1.24 1.61 21.56
C ASP A 206 0.17 0.50 21.70
N LEU A 207 -0.06 -0.30 20.65
CA LEU A 207 -0.92 -1.48 20.70
C LEU A 207 -0.29 -2.60 21.54
N ALA A 208 0.98 -2.92 21.33
CA ALA A 208 1.64 -3.99 22.08
C ALA A 208 1.62 -3.76 23.60
N ALA A 209 1.70 -2.50 24.04
CA ALA A 209 1.57 -2.13 25.46
C ALA A 209 0.19 -2.46 26.06
N LYS A 210 -0.85 -2.66 25.24
CA LYS A 210 -2.19 -3.10 25.66
C LYS A 210 -2.36 -4.61 25.67
N LEU A 211 -1.41 -5.36 25.11
CA LEU A 211 -1.54 -6.78 24.82
C LEU A 211 -0.47 -7.60 25.56
N PRO A 212 -0.80 -8.19 26.73
CA PRO A 212 0.15 -8.99 27.50
C PRO A 212 0.75 -10.14 26.68
N GLY A 213 2.09 -10.22 26.70
CA GLY A 213 2.85 -11.28 26.02
C GLY A 213 2.77 -11.26 24.49
N VAL A 214 2.21 -10.22 23.86
CA VAL A 214 2.08 -10.21 22.38
C VAL A 214 3.43 -10.22 21.66
N LEU A 215 4.47 -9.67 22.30
CA LEU A 215 5.84 -9.65 21.78
C LEU A 215 6.63 -10.91 22.11
N GLU A 216 6.02 -11.92 22.75
CA GLU A 216 6.57 -13.28 22.80
C GLU A 216 6.38 -14.00 21.45
N ASP A 217 5.60 -13.41 20.53
CA ASP A 217 5.58 -13.76 19.11
C ASP A 217 6.78 -13.11 18.39
N GLU A 218 7.74 -13.93 17.96
CA GLU A 218 9.00 -13.45 17.37
C GLU A 218 8.76 -12.58 16.13
N SER A 219 7.80 -12.95 15.29
CA SER A 219 7.43 -12.20 14.08
C SER A 219 6.92 -10.80 14.41
N ALA A 220 6.05 -10.65 15.41
CA ALA A 220 5.57 -9.35 15.85
C ALA A 220 6.71 -8.51 16.45
N ALA A 221 7.54 -9.10 17.32
CA ALA A 221 8.68 -8.42 17.92
C ALA A 221 9.70 -7.96 16.85
N ARG A 222 10.04 -8.84 15.91
CA ARG A 222 10.94 -8.55 14.78
C ARG A 222 10.38 -7.47 13.87
N ALA A 223 9.09 -7.52 13.50
CA ALA A 223 8.49 -6.51 12.64
C ALA A 223 8.60 -5.10 13.26
N VAL A 224 8.34 -4.99 14.57
CA VAL A 224 8.49 -3.72 15.32
C VAL A 224 9.93 -3.23 15.30
N VAL A 225 10.91 -4.11 15.56
CA VAL A 225 12.34 -3.78 15.53
C VAL A 225 12.77 -3.34 14.13
N ASP A 226 12.41 -4.09 13.09
CA ASP A 226 12.75 -3.82 11.69
C ASP A 226 12.19 -2.46 11.23
N ALA A 227 10.95 -2.13 11.59
CA ALA A 227 10.37 -0.82 11.32
C ALA A 227 11.11 0.33 12.02
N GLN A 228 11.50 0.15 13.29
CA GLN A 228 12.30 1.15 14.02
C GLN A 228 13.72 1.30 13.48
N LEU A 229 14.36 0.21 13.03
CA LEU A 229 15.68 0.23 12.41
C LEU A 229 15.70 1.10 11.15
N LEU A 230 14.71 0.91 10.25
CA LEU A 230 14.56 1.68 9.02
C LEU A 230 14.28 3.17 9.28
N GLN A 231 13.52 3.48 10.34
CA GLN A 231 13.27 4.86 10.75
C GLN A 231 14.43 5.49 11.53
N GLY A 232 15.34 4.68 12.08
CA GLY A 232 16.42 5.14 12.94
C GLY A 232 16.01 5.48 14.37
N THR A 233 14.89 4.93 14.83
CA THR A 233 14.29 5.23 16.14
C THR A 233 14.46 4.10 17.16
N LEU A 234 15.13 2.99 16.78
CA LEU A 234 15.23 1.80 17.63
C LEU A 234 15.76 2.12 19.03
N ASP A 235 15.04 1.71 20.07
CA ASP A 235 15.54 1.68 21.44
C ASP A 235 16.27 0.35 21.72
N CYS A 236 17.59 0.41 21.87
CA CYS A 236 18.42 -0.81 22.01
C CYS A 236 18.23 -1.53 23.35
N PRO A 237 18.19 -0.83 24.50
CA PRO A 237 17.79 -1.43 25.77
C PRO A 237 16.47 -2.21 25.68
N TRP A 238 15.41 -1.59 25.13
CA TRP A 238 14.14 -2.26 24.93
C TRP A 238 14.26 -3.47 23.99
N ALA A 239 14.95 -3.31 22.86
CA ALA A 239 15.08 -4.38 21.87
C ALA A 239 15.89 -5.57 22.39
N ALA A 240 16.89 -5.34 23.25
CA ALA A 240 17.63 -6.39 23.92
C ALA A 240 16.75 -7.20 24.88
N GLU A 241 15.88 -6.53 25.65
CA GLU A 241 14.90 -7.21 26.52
C GLU A 241 13.88 -8.02 25.70
N ALA A 242 13.33 -7.42 24.64
CA ALA A 242 12.40 -8.09 23.73
C ALA A 242 13.01 -9.32 23.04
N GLY A 243 14.32 -9.32 22.80
CA GLY A 243 15.04 -10.42 22.17
C GLY A 243 15.37 -11.61 23.07
N LYS A 244 15.35 -11.45 24.40
CA LYS A 244 15.75 -12.51 25.36
C LYS A 244 15.05 -13.86 25.17
N PRO A 245 13.73 -13.92 24.87
CA PRO A 245 13.04 -15.19 24.65
C PRO A 245 13.47 -15.95 23.39
N PHE A 246 14.18 -15.28 22.46
CA PHE A 246 14.42 -15.78 21.11
C PHE A 246 15.91 -16.06 20.87
N PRO A 247 16.36 -17.32 20.93
CA PRO A 247 17.75 -17.69 20.68
C PRO A 247 18.08 -17.79 19.18
N THR A 248 17.56 -16.87 18.35
CA THR A 248 17.79 -16.87 16.90
C THR A 248 18.94 -15.95 16.49
N THR A 249 19.55 -16.23 15.35
CA THR A 249 20.67 -15.42 14.82
C THR A 249 20.28 -13.96 14.61
N TYR A 250 19.01 -13.66 14.31
CA TYR A 250 18.52 -12.30 14.15
C TYR A 250 18.78 -11.46 15.40
N TRP A 251 18.42 -11.97 16.58
CA TRP A 251 18.59 -11.25 17.85
C TRP A 251 20.06 -11.16 18.29
N GLN A 252 20.89 -12.14 17.94
CA GLN A 252 22.35 -12.04 18.14
C GLN A 252 22.97 -10.95 17.26
N ARG A 253 22.55 -10.84 16.00
CA ARG A 253 22.95 -9.73 15.11
C ARG A 253 22.42 -8.39 15.62
N LEU A 254 21.23 -8.35 16.20
CA LEU A 254 20.68 -7.13 16.80
C LEU A 254 21.48 -6.68 18.02
N ASP A 255 21.89 -7.60 18.89
CA ASP A 255 22.80 -7.31 20.02
C ASP A 255 24.12 -6.72 19.51
N LEU A 256 24.71 -7.32 18.47
CA LEU A 256 25.90 -6.78 17.82
C LEU A 256 25.67 -5.35 17.29
N TYR A 257 24.57 -5.11 16.55
CA TYR A 257 24.20 -3.77 16.09
C TYR A 257 24.09 -2.77 17.25
N CYS A 258 23.43 -3.17 18.33
CA CYS A 258 23.22 -2.32 19.49
C CYS A 258 24.53 -1.97 20.23
N ARG A 259 25.45 -2.92 20.35
CA ARG A 259 26.80 -2.68 20.92
C ARG A 259 27.63 -1.75 20.06
N VAL A 260 27.63 -1.96 18.74
CA VAL A 260 28.32 -1.08 17.79
C VAL A 260 27.75 0.34 17.89
N ARG A 261 26.42 0.48 17.91
CA ARG A 261 25.75 1.78 18.07
C ARG A 261 26.06 2.44 19.41
N GLY A 262 26.17 1.66 20.48
CA GLY A 262 26.50 2.11 21.83
C GLY A 262 28.00 2.40 22.05
N GLY A 263 28.87 2.07 21.09
CA GLY A 263 30.32 2.25 21.20
C GLY A 263 31.05 1.15 21.99
N ASP A 264 30.36 0.07 22.38
CA ASP A 264 30.96 -1.10 23.05
C ASP A 264 31.72 -1.96 22.03
N ARG A 265 32.89 -1.49 21.60
CA ARG A 265 33.72 -2.18 20.60
C ARG A 265 34.23 -3.54 21.07
N ALA A 266 34.57 -3.67 22.36
CA ALA A 266 35.09 -4.92 22.91
C ALA A 266 34.00 -6.00 22.96
N GLY A 267 32.81 -5.65 23.45
CA GLY A 267 31.65 -6.56 23.42
C GLY A 267 31.19 -6.87 22.00
N ALA A 268 31.16 -5.87 21.11
CA ALA A 268 30.83 -6.08 19.70
C ALA A 268 31.80 -7.07 19.02
N ALA A 269 33.11 -6.94 19.27
CA ALA A 269 34.10 -7.86 18.73
C ALA A 269 33.86 -9.31 19.22
N LEU A 270 33.53 -9.50 20.50
CA LEU A 270 33.23 -10.83 21.04
C LEU A 270 31.99 -11.47 20.38
N VAL A 271 30.90 -10.71 20.23
CA VAL A 271 29.68 -11.20 19.58
C VAL A 271 29.93 -11.51 18.10
N LEU A 272 30.74 -10.69 17.43
CA LEU A 272 31.16 -10.93 16.05
C LEU A 272 31.94 -12.24 15.89
N GLU A 273 32.90 -12.53 16.78
CA GLU A 273 33.63 -13.83 16.79
C GLU A 273 32.66 -15.01 16.92
N LEU A 274 31.68 -14.89 17.82
CA LEU A 274 30.65 -15.91 18.02
C LEU A 274 29.83 -16.15 16.75
N LEU A 275 29.41 -15.09 16.06
CA LEU A 275 28.66 -15.18 14.80
C LEU A 275 29.48 -15.83 13.68
N ARG A 276 30.80 -15.59 13.60
CA ARG A 276 31.65 -16.24 12.58
C ARG A 276 31.67 -17.76 12.74
N GLY A 277 31.61 -18.27 13.96
CA GLY A 277 31.60 -19.70 14.27
C GLY A 277 30.30 -20.41 13.87
N GLN A 278 29.20 -19.69 13.62
CA GLN A 278 27.87 -20.26 13.37
C GLN A 278 27.51 -20.46 11.89
N GLY A 279 28.30 -19.93 10.95
CA GLY A 279 28.09 -20.17 9.50
C GLY A 279 26.75 -19.65 8.96
N ASP A 280 26.36 -18.42 9.33
CA ASP A 280 25.00 -17.89 9.22
C ASP A 280 24.61 -17.24 7.87
N GLY A 281 25.45 -17.37 6.84
CA GLY A 281 25.13 -17.07 5.44
C GLY A 281 24.94 -15.60 5.04
N ASP A 282 25.00 -14.63 5.98
CA ASP A 282 24.91 -13.19 5.69
C ASP A 282 26.28 -12.51 5.86
N ASP A 283 27.17 -12.79 4.92
CA ASP A 283 28.49 -12.17 4.85
C ASP A 283 28.43 -10.64 4.78
N GLY A 284 27.33 -10.09 4.25
CA GLY A 284 27.09 -8.65 4.12
C GLY A 284 26.98 -7.98 5.49
N PHE A 285 26.11 -8.47 6.36
CA PHE A 285 25.96 -7.92 7.71
C PHE A 285 27.27 -7.99 8.51
N ARG A 286 27.96 -9.13 8.44
CA ARG A 286 29.23 -9.34 9.14
C ARG A 286 30.32 -8.38 8.68
N THR A 287 30.50 -8.24 7.36
CA THR A 287 31.47 -7.30 6.77
C THR A 287 31.21 -5.86 7.21
N LEU A 288 29.93 -5.48 7.29
CA LEU A 288 29.52 -4.16 7.77
C LEU A 288 29.84 -3.96 9.26
N ALA A 289 29.55 -4.96 10.09
CA ALA A 289 29.85 -4.90 11.51
C ALA A 289 31.36 -4.81 11.78
N GLU A 290 32.17 -5.60 11.06
CA GLU A 290 33.64 -5.54 11.10
C GLU A 290 34.15 -4.14 10.78
N ALA A 291 33.68 -3.56 9.68
CA ALA A 291 34.05 -2.21 9.28
C ALA A 291 33.62 -1.15 10.30
N ALA A 292 32.42 -1.28 10.88
CA ALA A 292 31.91 -0.34 11.89
C ALA A 292 32.71 -0.42 13.22
N ILE A 293 33.16 -1.61 13.62
CA ILE A 293 34.01 -1.79 14.82
C ILE A 293 35.41 -1.23 14.58
N ALA A 294 36.03 -1.58 13.45
CA ALA A 294 37.40 -1.21 13.11
C ALA A 294 37.55 0.25 12.63
N GLY A 295 36.46 0.91 12.20
CA GLY A 295 36.49 2.26 11.65
C GLY A 295 36.94 2.34 10.19
N GLY A 296 36.68 1.30 9.39
CA GLY A 296 37.04 1.21 7.97
C GLY A 296 35.86 1.42 7.02
N VAL A 297 36.13 1.57 5.72
CA VAL A 297 35.10 1.56 4.68
C VAL A 297 34.85 0.12 4.23
N PRO A 298 33.64 -0.44 4.40
CA PRO A 298 33.35 -1.80 3.99
C PRO A 298 33.33 -1.93 2.47
N SER A 299 33.86 -3.04 1.95
CA SER A 299 33.69 -3.44 0.55
C SER A 299 32.55 -4.45 0.46
N LEU A 300 31.38 -4.01 0.01
CA LEU A 300 30.23 -4.87 -0.22
C LEU A 300 30.20 -5.31 -1.68
N ARG A 301 30.11 -6.62 -1.93
CA ARG A 301 29.87 -7.17 -3.26
C ARG A 301 28.55 -7.95 -3.25
N GLY A 302 27.62 -7.59 -4.15
CA GLY A 302 26.43 -8.39 -4.41
C GLY A 302 25.32 -8.33 -3.35
N LEU A 303 25.22 -7.25 -2.58
CA LEU A 303 24.12 -7.07 -1.61
C LEU A 303 22.82 -6.70 -2.33
N LYS A 304 22.04 -7.71 -2.74
CA LYS A 304 20.82 -7.51 -3.54
C LYS A 304 19.54 -7.30 -2.72
N ASP A 305 19.40 -8.01 -1.60
CA ASP A 305 18.18 -8.01 -0.79
C ASP A 305 18.50 -7.87 0.72
N PRO A 306 19.17 -6.76 1.15
CA PRO A 306 19.53 -6.59 2.54
C PRO A 306 18.30 -6.50 3.44
N ALA A 307 18.38 -7.18 4.59
CA ALA A 307 17.42 -7.04 5.67
C ALA A 307 17.47 -5.62 6.28
N PRO A 308 16.39 -5.17 6.94
CA PRO A 308 16.35 -3.89 7.67
C PRO A 308 17.53 -3.67 8.61
N LEU A 309 17.94 -4.71 9.34
CA LEU A 309 19.11 -4.70 10.22
C LEU A 309 20.41 -4.45 9.47
N THR A 310 20.57 -5.04 8.29
CA THR A 310 21.74 -4.83 7.41
C THR A 310 21.78 -3.39 6.89
N LEU A 311 20.65 -2.83 6.46
CA LEU A 311 20.54 -1.42 6.07
C LEU A 311 20.86 -0.47 7.24
N ALA A 312 20.43 -0.80 8.46
CA ALA A 312 20.75 -0.03 9.65
C ALA A 312 22.24 -0.09 9.99
N MET A 313 22.90 -1.24 9.80
CA MET A 313 24.35 -1.38 9.97
C MET A 313 25.12 -0.62 8.88
N MET A 314 24.65 -0.62 7.63
CA MET A 314 25.23 0.20 6.55
C MET A 314 25.30 1.69 6.95
N ARG A 315 24.27 2.19 7.62
CA ARG A 315 24.24 3.57 8.14
C ARG A 315 25.34 3.81 9.18
N LEU A 316 25.55 2.88 10.12
CA LEU A 316 26.61 3.01 11.14
C LEU A 316 28.01 2.92 10.53
N ALA A 317 28.20 2.04 9.55
CA ALA A 317 29.47 1.86 8.85
C ALA A 317 29.75 2.91 7.77
N SER A 318 28.81 3.86 7.53
CA SER A 318 28.85 4.79 6.40
C SER A 318 29.15 4.08 5.05
N ALA A 319 28.58 2.90 4.87
CA ALA A 319 28.90 2.01 3.76
C ALA A 319 28.50 2.62 2.41
N PRO A 320 29.25 2.38 1.32
CA PRO A 320 28.84 2.78 -0.02
C PRO A 320 27.52 2.10 -0.40
N VAL A 321 26.66 2.83 -1.12
CA VAL A 321 25.32 2.39 -1.52
C VAL A 321 25.32 2.13 -3.02
N SER A 322 24.96 0.90 -3.43
CA SER A 322 24.76 0.57 -4.85
C SER A 322 23.39 1.06 -5.32
N PRO A 323 23.26 1.58 -6.55
CA PRO A 323 21.96 1.86 -7.17
C PRO A 323 21.04 0.64 -7.27
N ASP A 324 21.59 -0.58 -7.25
CA ASP A 324 20.80 -1.84 -7.27
C ASP A 324 19.82 -1.95 -6.08
N LEU A 325 20.10 -1.24 -4.98
CA LEU A 325 19.21 -1.19 -3.82
C LEU A 325 17.91 -0.42 -4.10
N LEU A 326 17.76 0.21 -5.27
CA LEU A 326 16.50 0.80 -5.70
C LEU A 326 15.42 -0.23 -6.03
N ASP A 327 15.78 -1.51 -6.21
CA ASP A 327 14.84 -2.61 -6.49
C ASP A 327 14.16 -3.17 -5.23
N LEU A 328 14.52 -2.66 -4.04
CA LEU A 328 13.89 -3.06 -2.78
C LEU A 328 12.46 -2.55 -2.67
N ASP A 329 11.67 -3.16 -1.77
CA ASP A 329 10.33 -2.67 -1.46
C ASP A 329 10.35 -1.25 -0.85
N PRO A 330 9.23 -0.51 -0.93
CA PRO A 330 9.18 0.88 -0.52
C PRO A 330 9.51 1.14 0.97
N MET A 331 9.28 0.18 1.86
CA MET A 331 9.60 0.33 3.28
C MET A 331 11.12 0.33 3.46
N ARG A 332 11.83 -0.60 2.84
CA ARG A 332 13.30 -0.65 2.85
C ARG A 332 13.94 0.51 2.09
N LEU A 333 13.31 0.98 1.01
CA LEU A 333 13.74 2.22 0.33
C LEU A 333 13.70 3.44 1.25
N ALA A 334 12.80 3.48 2.24
CA ALA A 334 12.80 4.52 3.25
C ALA A 334 14.10 4.49 4.10
N GLY A 335 14.64 3.29 4.38
CA GLY A 335 15.95 3.13 5.01
C GLY A 335 17.10 3.59 4.10
N VAL A 336 17.07 3.20 2.82
CA VAL A 336 18.07 3.63 1.81
C VAL A 336 18.12 5.15 1.66
N ALA A 337 16.95 5.81 1.64
CA ALA A 337 16.84 7.27 1.55
C ALA A 337 17.53 8.01 2.73
N ARG A 338 17.77 7.33 3.85
CA ARG A 338 18.44 7.87 5.05
C ARG A 338 19.94 7.56 5.09
N LEU A 339 20.48 6.83 4.11
CA LEU A 339 21.92 6.58 4.00
C LEU A 339 22.60 7.83 3.42
N ALA A 340 23.32 8.56 4.26
CA ALA A 340 24.04 9.77 3.85
C ALA A 340 25.15 9.49 2.82
N SER A 341 25.70 8.27 2.84
CA SER A 341 26.71 7.76 1.91
C SER A 341 26.16 7.44 0.51
N ALA A 342 24.84 7.40 0.33
CA ALA A 342 24.23 7.24 -1.00
C ALA A 342 24.49 8.48 -1.86
N ASP A 343 24.76 8.25 -3.15
CA ASP A 343 24.80 9.36 -4.09
C ASP A 343 23.43 10.08 -4.13
N PRO A 344 23.40 11.38 -4.43
CA PRO A 344 22.15 12.13 -4.33
C PRO A 344 21.03 11.65 -5.27
N ALA A 345 21.34 11.03 -6.41
CA ALA A 345 20.32 10.54 -7.33
C ALA A 345 19.65 9.28 -6.78
N THR A 346 20.43 8.32 -6.28
CA THR A 346 19.92 7.13 -5.58
C THR A 346 19.09 7.52 -4.36
N ARG A 347 19.58 8.47 -3.55
CA ARG A 347 18.87 8.93 -2.35
C ARG A 347 17.51 9.54 -2.67
N VAL A 348 17.43 10.41 -3.68
CA VAL A 348 16.17 11.05 -4.11
C VAL A 348 15.20 10.04 -4.73
N ALA A 349 15.69 9.08 -5.52
CA ALA A 349 14.86 8.04 -6.10
C ALA A 349 14.25 7.12 -5.01
N ALA A 350 15.05 6.68 -4.04
CA ALA A 350 14.59 5.88 -2.90
C ALA A 350 13.56 6.64 -2.06
N ALA A 351 13.85 7.91 -1.75
CA ALA A 351 12.97 8.81 -1.02
C ALA A 351 11.60 8.92 -1.69
N GLU A 352 11.54 9.21 -2.99
CA GLU A 352 10.26 9.43 -3.66
C GLU A 352 9.42 8.15 -3.77
N ARG A 353 10.04 6.98 -4.02
CA ARG A 353 9.35 5.69 -4.02
C ARG A 353 8.78 5.35 -2.64
N ALA A 354 9.57 5.52 -1.59
CA ALA A 354 9.12 5.34 -0.21
C ALA A 354 7.99 6.31 0.17
N ALA A 355 8.10 7.57 -0.25
CA ALA A 355 7.09 8.59 0.01
C ALA A 355 5.78 8.33 -0.74
N THR A 356 5.85 7.85 -1.98
CA THR A 356 4.67 7.48 -2.79
C THR A 356 3.89 6.34 -2.12
N ALA A 357 4.58 5.41 -1.46
CA ALA A 357 3.99 4.33 -0.67
C ALA A 357 3.72 4.71 0.81
N LEU A 358 3.86 5.99 1.17
CA LEU A 358 3.58 6.55 2.50
C LEU A 358 4.50 6.09 3.64
N TYR A 359 5.69 5.58 3.33
CA TYR A 359 6.75 5.26 4.31
C TYR A 359 7.65 6.43 4.67
N MET A 360 7.44 7.58 4.03
CA MET A 360 8.18 8.80 4.29
C MET A 360 7.27 10.01 4.12
N ASP A 361 7.39 11.00 5.00
CA ASP A 361 6.54 12.20 4.97
C ASP A 361 7.04 13.27 3.97
N ALA A 362 6.23 14.31 3.79
CA ALA A 362 6.53 15.40 2.85
C ALA A 362 7.78 16.19 3.23
N ARG A 363 8.06 16.31 4.54
CA ARG A 363 9.23 17.04 5.05
C ARG A 363 10.51 16.31 4.67
N ALA A 364 10.59 15.02 4.97
CA ALA A 364 11.73 14.17 4.63
C ALA A 364 11.92 14.08 3.10
N LEU A 365 10.83 14.06 2.32
CA LEU A 365 10.92 14.13 0.85
C LEU A 365 11.50 15.47 0.36
N SER A 366 11.04 16.60 0.90
CA SER A 366 11.62 17.92 0.58
C SER A 366 13.09 18.02 0.98
N GLU A 367 13.49 17.44 2.11
CA GLU A 367 14.90 17.36 2.54
C GLU A 367 15.74 16.53 1.54
N ALA A 368 15.23 15.37 1.10
CA ALA A 368 15.88 14.55 0.09
C ALA A 368 16.06 15.32 -1.24
N TYR A 369 15.01 15.98 -1.73
CA TYR A 369 15.09 16.80 -2.94
C TYR A 369 16.15 17.91 -2.83
N ARG A 370 16.26 18.58 -1.68
CA ARG A 370 17.28 19.63 -1.45
C ARG A 370 18.70 19.05 -1.41
N ALA A 371 18.83 17.82 -0.91
CA ALA A 371 20.12 17.15 -0.77
C ALA A 371 20.70 16.65 -2.11
N ALA A 372 20.02 16.85 -3.24
CA ALA A 372 20.52 16.58 -4.59
C ALA A 372 20.68 17.90 -5.37
N PRO A 373 21.76 18.67 -5.18
CA PRO A 373 21.90 19.99 -5.82
C PRO A 373 21.94 19.89 -7.34
N ALA A 374 21.39 20.88 -8.04
CA ALA A 374 21.53 21.02 -9.49
C ALA A 374 23.00 21.05 -9.93
N LYS A 375 23.29 20.49 -11.10
CA LYS A 375 24.61 20.48 -11.72
C LYS A 375 24.64 21.44 -12.92
N GLY A 376 25.68 22.28 -13.00
CA GLY A 376 25.89 23.17 -14.13
C GLY A 376 24.69 24.06 -14.43
N ASP A 377 24.14 23.94 -15.64
CA ASP A 377 23.04 24.75 -16.16
C ASP A 377 21.66 24.04 -16.12
N GLU A 378 21.53 22.94 -15.37
CA GLU A 378 20.29 22.14 -15.27
C GLU A 378 19.05 22.98 -14.96
N LEU A 379 19.16 23.97 -14.06
CA LEU A 379 18.03 24.84 -13.69
C LEU A 379 17.57 25.77 -14.83
N TYR A 380 18.46 26.11 -15.77
CA TYR A 380 18.12 26.93 -16.94
C TYR A 380 17.43 26.09 -18.01
N ARG A 381 17.80 24.81 -18.16
CA ARG A 381 17.21 23.85 -19.13
C ARG A 381 16.07 23.01 -18.56
N LEU A 382 15.53 23.38 -17.40
CA LEU A 382 14.60 22.56 -16.63
C LEU A 382 13.31 22.18 -17.38
N LYS A 383 12.82 23.06 -18.26
CA LYS A 383 11.64 22.77 -19.09
C LYS A 383 11.89 21.58 -20.02
N ASP A 384 13.05 21.56 -20.69
CA ASP A 384 13.43 20.49 -21.60
C ASP A 384 13.73 19.19 -20.87
N LEU A 385 14.32 19.28 -19.66
CA LEU A 385 14.56 18.12 -18.80
C LEU A 385 13.24 17.47 -18.36
N ALA A 386 12.28 18.24 -17.87
CA ALA A 386 10.98 17.72 -17.44
C ALA A 386 10.11 17.18 -18.57
N ALA A 387 10.33 17.64 -19.80
CA ALA A 387 9.67 17.06 -20.98
C ALA A 387 10.20 15.66 -21.32
N ARG A 388 11.43 15.32 -20.91
CA ARG A 388 12.11 14.05 -21.25
C ARG A 388 12.16 13.06 -20.10
N ASP A 389 12.27 13.56 -18.88
CA ASP A 389 12.45 12.76 -17.67
C ASP A 389 11.46 13.22 -16.59
N ARG A 390 10.57 12.31 -16.24
CA ARG A 390 9.59 12.48 -15.15
C ARG A 390 10.12 11.92 -13.83
N GLY A 391 11.39 11.59 -13.72
CA GLY A 391 11.98 10.97 -12.53
C GLY A 391 12.10 11.89 -11.32
N ALA A 392 12.33 11.28 -10.17
CA ALA A 392 12.46 11.94 -8.87
C ALA A 392 13.49 13.08 -8.87
N ARG A 393 14.57 12.91 -9.63
CA ARG A 393 15.62 13.91 -9.78
C ARG A 393 15.10 15.21 -10.36
N VAL A 394 14.32 15.14 -11.44
CA VAL A 394 13.77 16.31 -12.13
C VAL A 394 12.70 16.99 -11.28
N ARG A 395 11.84 16.22 -10.61
CA ARG A 395 10.91 16.77 -9.60
C ARG A 395 11.64 17.55 -8.52
N GLY A 396 12.76 17.02 -8.00
CA GLY A 396 13.62 17.72 -7.05
C GLY A 396 14.25 19.00 -7.62
N LEU A 397 14.65 19.01 -8.89
CA LEU A 397 15.16 20.21 -9.57
C LEU A 397 14.09 21.30 -9.71
N VAL A 398 12.84 20.95 -10.01
CA VAL A 398 11.72 21.91 -10.05
C VAL A 398 11.50 22.56 -8.69
N GLN A 399 11.58 21.78 -7.61
CA GLN A 399 11.48 22.31 -6.25
C GLN A 399 12.61 23.29 -5.92
N GLN A 400 13.85 22.97 -6.31
CA GLN A 400 15.00 23.87 -6.10
C GLN A 400 14.89 25.15 -6.92
N ALA A 401 14.51 25.04 -8.20
CA ALA A 401 14.27 26.20 -9.06
C ALA A 401 13.20 27.12 -8.48
N PHE A 402 12.14 26.54 -7.90
CA PHE A 402 11.06 27.30 -7.27
C PHE A 402 11.50 28.02 -6.01
N ALA A 403 12.31 27.36 -5.16
CA ALA A 403 12.87 27.97 -3.96
C ALA A 403 13.74 29.20 -4.27
N GLY A 404 14.45 29.21 -5.41
CA GLY A 404 15.27 30.33 -5.87
C GLY A 404 14.54 31.39 -6.70
N ALA A 405 13.27 31.18 -7.07
CA ALA A 405 12.53 32.09 -7.96
C ALA A 405 11.85 33.22 -7.20
N ALA A 406 12.24 34.46 -7.48
CA ALA A 406 11.61 35.67 -6.94
C ALA A 406 10.44 36.19 -7.80
N ASP A 407 10.50 35.98 -9.12
CA ASP A 407 9.48 36.43 -10.08
C ASP A 407 8.19 35.59 -9.97
N GLY A 408 7.03 36.26 -9.87
CA GLY A 408 5.72 35.61 -9.72
C GLY A 408 5.33 34.72 -10.91
N ASN A 409 5.59 35.16 -12.14
CA ASN A 409 5.28 34.39 -13.35
C ASN A 409 6.15 33.13 -13.44
N ARG A 410 7.44 33.25 -13.10
CA ARG A 410 8.37 32.12 -13.00
C ARG A 410 7.89 31.11 -11.96
N ARG A 411 7.45 31.58 -10.79
CA ARG A 411 6.89 30.72 -9.72
C ARG A 411 5.65 29.98 -10.20
N MET A 412 4.70 30.66 -10.85
CA MET A 412 3.50 30.03 -11.40
C MET A 412 3.83 28.98 -12.47
N ALA A 413 4.77 29.26 -13.37
CA ALA A 413 5.21 28.30 -14.38
C ALA A 413 5.86 27.04 -13.77
N LEU A 414 6.67 27.22 -12.72
CA LEU A 414 7.30 26.10 -12.00
C LEU A 414 6.28 25.27 -11.21
N VAL A 415 5.22 25.90 -10.68
CA VAL A 415 4.10 25.20 -10.06
C VAL A 415 3.34 24.35 -11.08
N ALA A 416 3.01 24.91 -12.25
CA ALA A 416 2.38 24.16 -13.33
C ALA A 416 3.22 22.93 -13.71
N GLN A 417 4.53 23.14 -13.88
CA GLN A 417 5.46 22.06 -14.21
C GLN A 417 5.56 21.01 -13.09
N ALA A 418 5.53 21.42 -11.81
CA ALA A 418 5.54 20.48 -10.70
C ALA A 418 4.27 19.62 -10.65
N ILE A 419 3.11 20.21 -10.93
CA ILE A 419 1.82 19.50 -11.04
C ILE A 419 1.86 18.51 -12.21
N ASP A 420 2.33 18.93 -13.38
CA ASP A 420 2.41 18.08 -14.57
C ASP A 420 3.30 16.85 -14.36
N LEU A 421 4.28 16.96 -13.47
CA LEU A 421 5.17 15.87 -13.09
C LEU A 421 4.59 14.93 -12.02
N LEU A 422 3.43 15.21 -11.42
CA LEU A 422 2.83 14.28 -10.45
C LEU A 422 2.18 13.08 -11.16
N ASP A 423 2.61 11.89 -10.80
CA ASP A 423 1.93 10.65 -11.22
C ASP A 423 0.71 10.39 -10.32
N PRO A 424 -0.33 9.67 -10.78
CA PRO A 424 -1.61 9.55 -10.05
C PRO A 424 -1.50 9.19 -8.55
N PRO A 425 -0.66 8.22 -8.12
CA PRO A 425 -0.52 7.88 -6.69
C PRO A 425 0.10 8.98 -5.83
N MET A 426 0.77 9.97 -6.44
CA MET A 426 1.48 11.03 -5.73
C MET A 426 0.58 12.15 -5.24
N TRP A 427 -0.63 12.30 -5.81
CA TRP A 427 -1.50 13.47 -5.59
C TRP A 427 -1.96 13.62 -4.13
N ALA A 428 -2.41 12.54 -3.52
CA ALA A 428 -2.88 12.54 -2.13
C ALA A 428 -1.73 12.46 -1.11
N GLY A 429 -0.58 11.95 -1.55
CA GLY A 429 0.54 11.65 -0.67
C GLY A 429 1.51 12.82 -0.38
N PRO A 430 2.67 12.47 0.19
CA PRO A 430 3.77 13.40 0.50
C PRO A 430 4.22 14.25 -0.70
N ALA A 431 4.37 13.66 -1.89
CA ALA A 431 4.80 14.40 -3.08
C ALA A 431 3.79 15.49 -3.47
N GLY A 432 2.49 15.18 -3.47
CA GLY A 432 1.44 16.17 -3.65
C GLY A 432 1.45 17.24 -2.56
N THR A 433 1.75 16.88 -1.31
CA THR A 433 1.90 17.84 -0.20
C THR A 433 3.05 18.80 -0.43
N VAL A 434 4.18 18.33 -0.96
CA VAL A 434 5.30 19.20 -1.36
C VAL A 434 4.88 20.19 -2.45
N VAL A 435 4.15 19.74 -3.46
CA VAL A 435 3.65 20.64 -4.52
C VAL A 435 2.61 21.62 -4.00
N ALA A 436 1.71 21.21 -3.10
CA ALA A 436 0.74 22.12 -2.48
C ALA A 436 1.41 23.23 -1.67
N ALA A 437 2.52 22.92 -0.99
CA ALA A 437 3.32 23.94 -0.30
C ALA A 437 3.89 24.99 -1.27
N MET A 438 4.12 24.64 -2.55
CA MET A 438 4.47 25.64 -3.57
C MET A 438 3.26 26.54 -3.89
N ILE A 439 2.08 25.94 -4.11
CA ILE A 439 0.84 26.65 -4.43
C ILE A 439 0.44 27.61 -3.31
N ASP A 440 0.71 27.26 -2.05
CA ASP A 440 0.43 28.10 -0.87
C ASP A 440 1.10 29.49 -0.95
N THR A 441 2.16 29.62 -1.75
CA THR A 441 2.89 30.89 -1.96
C THR A 441 2.47 31.66 -3.22
N VAL A 442 1.51 31.12 -4.00
CA VAL A 442 0.98 31.76 -5.21
C VAL A 442 -0.24 32.59 -4.85
N THR A 443 -0.25 33.86 -5.27
CA THR A 443 -1.40 34.75 -5.11
C THR A 443 -2.56 34.30 -6.01
N VAL A 444 -3.75 34.12 -5.44
CA VAL A 444 -4.95 33.74 -6.20
C VAL A 444 -5.49 34.96 -6.95
N ASN A 445 -5.17 35.07 -8.24
CA ASN A 445 -5.63 36.15 -9.14
C ASN A 445 -5.96 35.58 -10.54
N VAL A 446 -6.37 36.45 -11.47
CA VAL A 446 -6.74 36.03 -12.85
C VAL A 446 -5.54 35.46 -13.62
N GLU A 447 -4.31 35.89 -13.34
CA GLU A 447 -3.10 35.37 -13.98
C GLU A 447 -2.85 33.90 -13.59
N ALA A 448 -3.22 33.52 -12.37
CA ALA A 448 -3.17 32.15 -11.88
C ALA A 448 -4.36 31.28 -12.32
N ALA A 449 -5.30 31.79 -13.13
CA ALA A 449 -6.53 31.08 -13.50
C ALA A 449 -6.26 29.71 -14.15
N ALA A 450 -5.19 29.59 -14.93
CA ALA A 450 -4.81 28.32 -15.57
C ALA A 450 -4.43 27.22 -14.55
N LEU A 451 -3.91 27.60 -13.38
CA LEU A 451 -3.56 26.67 -12.30
C LEU A 451 -4.79 26.20 -11.50
N ALA A 452 -5.88 26.95 -11.54
CA ALA A 452 -6.99 26.78 -10.61
C ALA A 452 -7.60 25.37 -10.60
N PRO A 453 -7.83 24.69 -11.74
CA PRO A 453 -8.36 23.33 -11.72
C PRO A 453 -7.43 22.33 -11.04
N ALA A 454 -6.12 22.43 -11.31
CA ALA A 454 -5.14 21.54 -10.72
C ALA A 454 -4.90 21.85 -9.23
N ALA A 455 -4.91 23.13 -8.85
CA ALA A 455 -4.85 23.54 -7.45
C ALA A 455 -6.05 22.99 -6.65
N VAL A 456 -7.27 23.09 -7.18
CA VAL A 456 -8.46 22.50 -6.53
C VAL A 456 -8.30 20.99 -6.36
N ARG A 457 -7.91 20.27 -7.41
CA ARG A 457 -7.64 18.82 -7.34
C ARG A 457 -6.64 18.48 -6.25
N LEU A 458 -5.50 19.16 -6.21
CA LEU A 458 -4.43 18.87 -5.27
C LEU A 458 -4.83 19.15 -3.81
N TYR A 459 -5.50 20.29 -3.56
CA TYR A 459 -5.98 20.63 -2.23
C TYR A 459 -7.13 19.73 -1.75
N GLU A 460 -8.01 19.27 -2.65
CA GLU A 460 -9.04 18.28 -2.34
C GLU A 460 -8.44 16.94 -1.91
N ALA A 461 -7.40 16.45 -2.60
CA ALA A 461 -6.73 15.22 -2.20
C ALA A 461 -6.11 15.30 -0.80
N GLN A 462 -5.77 16.51 -0.35
CA GLN A 462 -5.20 16.78 0.98
C GLN A 462 -6.24 17.23 2.01
N GLY A 463 -7.52 17.34 1.65
CA GLY A 463 -8.59 17.79 2.54
C GLY A 463 -8.50 19.28 2.97
N ARG A 464 -7.83 20.13 2.18
CA ARG A 464 -7.60 21.56 2.50
C ARG A 464 -8.76 22.46 2.04
N THR A 465 -9.87 22.42 2.78
CA THR A 465 -11.16 23.03 2.38
C THR A 465 -11.12 24.54 2.12
N GLU A 466 -10.39 25.31 2.92
CA GLU A 466 -10.29 26.78 2.74
C GLU A 466 -9.62 27.15 1.41
N GLN A 467 -8.50 26.50 1.10
CA GLN A 467 -7.75 26.70 -0.14
C GLN A 467 -8.59 26.27 -1.34
N VAL A 468 -9.28 25.12 -1.25
CA VAL A 468 -10.19 24.63 -2.27
C VAL A 468 -11.21 25.69 -2.67
N ARG A 469 -11.88 26.34 -1.69
CA ARG A 469 -12.91 27.34 -2.00
C ARG A 469 -12.37 28.49 -2.84
N ARG A 470 -11.24 29.07 -2.44
CA ARG A 470 -10.64 30.22 -3.14
C ARG A 470 -10.27 29.88 -4.60
N TRP A 471 -9.66 28.72 -4.81
CA TRP A 471 -9.25 28.28 -6.15
C TRP A 471 -10.45 27.83 -7.00
N ARG A 472 -11.49 27.24 -6.40
CA ARG A 472 -12.72 26.86 -7.10
C ARG A 472 -13.52 28.08 -7.57
N ASP A 473 -13.59 29.12 -6.76
CA ASP A 473 -14.24 30.37 -7.13
C ASP A 473 -13.55 31.01 -8.34
N LEU A 474 -12.22 31.02 -8.34
CA LEU A 474 -11.42 31.47 -9.49
C LEU A 474 -11.71 30.62 -10.73
N ALA A 475 -11.61 29.30 -10.63
CA ALA A 475 -11.87 28.37 -11.73
C ALA A 475 -13.29 28.55 -12.32
N THR A 476 -14.29 28.77 -11.47
CA THR A 476 -15.68 28.96 -11.89
C THR A 476 -15.85 30.26 -12.66
N ARG A 477 -15.31 31.38 -12.14
CA ARG A 477 -15.38 32.69 -12.82
C ARG A 477 -14.63 32.72 -14.14
N THR A 478 -13.62 31.87 -14.33
CA THR A 478 -12.82 31.78 -15.56
C THR A 478 -13.21 30.61 -16.47
N GLY A 479 -14.38 29.99 -16.24
CA GLY A 479 -14.96 29.00 -17.16
C GLY A 479 -14.45 27.56 -17.02
N ALA A 480 -13.65 27.25 -16.00
CA ALA A 480 -13.12 25.92 -15.73
C ALA A 480 -13.89 25.15 -14.64
N GLY A 481 -14.99 25.70 -14.12
CA GLY A 481 -15.77 25.13 -13.02
C GLY A 481 -16.41 23.77 -13.32
N ALA A 482 -16.88 23.55 -14.56
CA ALA A 482 -17.55 22.30 -14.96
C ALA A 482 -16.66 21.05 -14.74
N ARG A 483 -15.35 21.16 -15.02
CA ARG A 483 -14.38 20.07 -14.82
C ARG A 483 -14.21 19.64 -13.36
N LEU A 484 -14.59 20.50 -12.42
CA LEU A 484 -14.42 20.26 -10.99
C LEU A 484 -15.70 19.73 -10.33
N TRP A 485 -16.78 19.54 -11.10
CA TRP A 485 -18.05 19.06 -10.58
C TRP A 485 -17.94 17.71 -9.85
N PRO A 486 -17.23 16.67 -10.35
CA PRO A 486 -17.13 15.40 -9.64
C PRO A 486 -16.57 15.53 -8.22
N LEU A 487 -15.55 16.37 -8.04
CA LEU A 487 -14.99 16.67 -6.72
C LEU A 487 -15.98 17.41 -5.83
N ALA A 488 -16.70 18.39 -6.39
CA ALA A 488 -17.75 19.09 -5.66
C ALA A 488 -18.90 18.14 -5.25
N ALA A 489 -19.31 17.22 -6.13
CA ALA A 489 -20.37 16.25 -5.90
C ALA A 489 -19.97 15.17 -4.88
N ALA A 490 -18.71 14.74 -4.88
CA ALA A 490 -18.20 13.80 -3.88
C ALA A 490 -18.24 14.40 -2.45
N ALA A 491 -18.01 15.71 -2.33
CA ALA A 491 -18.11 16.45 -1.08
C ALA A 491 -19.56 16.81 -0.70
N ASN A 492 -20.38 17.21 -1.67
CA ASN A 492 -21.78 17.58 -1.51
C ASN A 492 -22.64 16.92 -2.59
N PRO A 493 -23.42 15.87 -2.26
CA PRO A 493 -24.24 15.17 -3.24
C PRO A 493 -25.28 16.03 -3.98
N ALA A 494 -25.66 17.17 -3.42
CA ALA A 494 -26.59 18.12 -4.03
C ALA A 494 -25.90 19.13 -4.98
N ALA A 495 -24.61 18.99 -5.26
CA ALA A 495 -23.88 19.91 -6.14
C ALA A 495 -24.44 19.85 -7.58
N GLY A 496 -24.96 20.98 -8.09
CA GLY A 496 -25.34 21.13 -9.49
C GLY A 496 -24.13 21.20 -10.42
N GLY A 497 -24.33 20.91 -11.72
CA GLY A 497 -23.26 21.00 -12.73
C GLY A 497 -23.04 19.72 -13.56
N LEU A 498 -23.77 18.64 -13.26
CA LEU A 498 -23.67 17.34 -13.95
C LEU A 498 -23.71 17.46 -15.48
N SER A 499 -24.69 18.18 -16.05
CA SER A 499 -24.81 18.30 -17.51
C SER A 499 -23.59 18.99 -18.12
N ALA A 500 -23.16 20.11 -17.54
CA ALA A 500 -22.02 20.86 -18.03
C ALA A 500 -20.70 20.06 -17.92
N TRP A 501 -20.55 19.26 -16.85
CA TRP A 501 -19.44 18.33 -16.73
C TRP A 501 -19.50 17.23 -17.80
N LEU A 502 -20.64 16.58 -18.02
CA LEU A 502 -20.78 15.55 -19.05
C LEU A 502 -20.47 16.08 -20.46
N ASP A 503 -20.92 17.29 -20.77
CA ASP A 503 -20.65 17.95 -22.05
C ASP A 503 -19.16 18.29 -22.23
N ASP A 504 -18.42 18.53 -21.13
CA ASP A 504 -16.97 18.71 -21.14
C ASP A 504 -16.22 17.37 -21.22
N ALA A 505 -16.63 16.39 -20.42
CA ALA A 505 -15.99 15.08 -20.31
C ALA A 505 -16.11 14.24 -21.59
N LEU A 506 -17.23 14.34 -22.30
CA LEU A 506 -17.47 13.63 -23.56
C LEU A 506 -16.97 14.40 -24.80
N ARG A 507 -16.34 15.56 -24.60
CA ARG A 507 -15.82 16.37 -25.70
C ARG A 507 -14.56 15.74 -26.29
N GLY A 508 -14.42 15.80 -27.62
CA GLY A 508 -13.13 15.55 -28.28
C GLY A 508 -12.86 14.13 -28.77
N GLY A 509 -13.87 13.24 -28.80
CA GLY A 509 -13.77 11.96 -29.52
C GLY A 509 -12.82 10.93 -28.92
N ASP A 510 -12.38 11.09 -27.66
CA ASP A 510 -11.63 10.05 -26.95
C ASP A 510 -12.53 8.83 -26.70
N PRO A 511 -12.22 7.65 -27.27
CA PRO A 511 -13.04 6.46 -27.12
C PRO A 511 -13.13 5.96 -25.68
N ALA A 512 -12.19 6.33 -24.79
CA ALA A 512 -12.22 5.96 -23.38
C ALA A 512 -13.00 6.96 -22.50
N ALA A 513 -13.36 8.13 -23.01
CA ALA A 513 -14.09 9.15 -22.25
C ALA A 513 -15.46 8.67 -21.73
N PRO A 514 -16.31 7.96 -22.51
CA PRO A 514 -17.57 7.44 -22.00
C PRO A 514 -17.39 6.47 -20.84
N ALA A 515 -16.44 5.53 -20.95
CA ALA A 515 -16.16 4.56 -19.90
C ALA A 515 -15.65 5.22 -18.60
N ARG A 516 -14.77 6.23 -18.72
CA ARG A 516 -14.32 7.02 -17.56
C ARG A 516 -15.49 7.77 -16.92
N ALA A 517 -16.30 8.47 -17.72
CA ALA A 517 -17.47 9.20 -17.24
C ALA A 517 -18.50 8.28 -16.57
N ALA A 518 -18.75 7.09 -17.14
CA ALA A 518 -19.61 6.06 -16.53
C ALA A 518 -19.07 5.60 -15.18
N GLY A 519 -17.76 5.35 -15.10
CA GLY A 519 -17.08 5.01 -13.87
C GLY A 519 -17.21 6.11 -12.80
N THR A 520 -17.03 7.37 -13.18
CA THR A 520 -17.22 8.53 -12.29
C THR A 520 -18.65 8.61 -11.78
N LEU A 521 -19.65 8.48 -12.65
CA LEU A 521 -21.05 8.50 -12.27
C LEU A 521 -21.43 7.34 -11.35
N ALA A 522 -20.90 6.14 -11.60
CA ALA A 522 -21.10 4.99 -10.73
C ALA A 522 -20.53 5.24 -9.32
N LEU A 523 -19.31 5.78 -9.25
CA LEU A 523 -18.67 6.14 -7.98
C LEU A 523 -19.46 7.21 -7.23
N LEU A 524 -19.88 8.27 -7.90
CA LEU A 524 -20.69 9.34 -7.31
C LEU A 524 -22.07 8.82 -6.84
N LYS A 525 -22.72 7.96 -7.62
CA LYS A 525 -23.97 7.29 -7.22
C LYS A 525 -23.77 6.45 -5.96
N ALA A 526 -22.65 5.73 -5.85
CA ALA A 526 -22.31 4.99 -4.63
C ALA A 526 -22.13 5.91 -3.40
N LEU A 527 -21.69 7.16 -3.60
CA LEU A 527 -21.62 8.19 -2.55
C LEU A 527 -22.96 8.91 -2.28
N GLY A 528 -24.04 8.51 -2.96
CA GLY A 528 -25.38 9.08 -2.79
C GLY A 528 -25.67 10.30 -3.67
N VAL A 529 -24.88 10.56 -4.71
CA VAL A 529 -25.20 11.57 -5.73
C VAL A 529 -26.34 11.04 -6.60
N GLU A 530 -27.38 11.86 -6.80
CA GLU A 530 -28.45 11.53 -7.73
C GLU A 530 -27.97 11.67 -9.18
N VAL A 531 -28.01 10.57 -9.92
CA VAL A 531 -27.64 10.52 -11.33
C VAL A 531 -28.88 10.21 -12.16
N PRO A 532 -29.43 11.16 -12.93
CA PRO A 532 -30.56 10.92 -13.81
C PRO A 532 -30.29 9.81 -14.84
N GLU A 533 -31.33 9.08 -15.24
CA GLU A 533 -31.23 8.03 -16.27
C GLU A 533 -30.70 8.59 -17.60
N GLU A 534 -31.04 9.83 -17.95
CA GLU A 534 -30.52 10.48 -19.14
C GLU A 534 -28.99 10.62 -19.13
N ALA A 535 -28.41 11.00 -17.99
CA ALA A 535 -26.96 11.06 -17.81
C ALA A 535 -26.31 9.67 -17.94
N SER A 536 -26.95 8.64 -17.39
CA SER A 536 -26.48 7.25 -17.47
C SER A 536 -26.49 6.72 -18.89
N ARG A 537 -27.55 7.00 -19.68
CA ARG A 537 -27.66 6.60 -21.09
C ARG A 537 -26.60 7.23 -21.98
N ARG A 538 -26.19 8.47 -21.68
CA ARG A 538 -25.14 9.19 -22.44
C ARG A 538 -23.74 8.58 -22.30
N VAL A 539 -23.48 7.87 -21.21
CA VAL A 539 -22.17 7.27 -20.91
C VAL A 539 -22.20 5.75 -20.99
N ALA A 540 -23.27 5.17 -21.54
CA ALA A 540 -23.49 3.72 -21.58
C ALA A 540 -22.21 2.98 -22.00
N ALA A 541 -21.66 2.23 -21.05
CA ALA A 541 -20.45 1.46 -21.19
C ALA A 541 -20.72 0.05 -20.65
N GLU A 542 -20.06 -0.95 -21.22
CA GLU A 542 -20.11 -2.28 -20.66
C GLU A 542 -19.62 -2.27 -19.20
N PRO A 543 -20.28 -3.01 -18.29
CA PRO A 543 -19.78 -3.16 -16.93
C PRO A 543 -18.35 -3.69 -16.99
N PRO A 544 -17.38 -3.04 -16.34
CA PRO A 544 -16.02 -3.54 -16.36
C PRO A 544 -15.95 -4.88 -15.64
N ALA A 545 -15.10 -5.77 -16.16
CA ALA A 545 -14.77 -7.01 -15.45
C ALA A 545 -14.22 -6.67 -14.06
N LEU A 546 -14.77 -7.30 -13.03
CA LEU A 546 -14.26 -7.13 -11.68
C LEU A 546 -12.91 -7.85 -11.56
N PRO A 547 -11.85 -7.16 -11.10
CA PRO A 547 -10.56 -7.79 -10.89
C PRO A 547 -10.61 -8.77 -9.70
N GLY A 548 -9.71 -9.75 -9.72
CA GLY A 548 -9.54 -10.72 -8.63
C GLY A 548 -10.52 -11.90 -8.68
N GLU A 549 -10.53 -12.68 -7.59
CA GLU A 549 -11.31 -13.91 -7.48
C GLU A 549 -12.80 -13.59 -7.26
N PRO A 550 -13.73 -14.14 -8.08
CA PRO A 550 -15.17 -13.94 -7.91
C PRO A 550 -15.69 -14.24 -6.50
N MET A 551 -15.04 -15.19 -5.81
CA MET A 551 -15.39 -15.56 -4.44
C MET A 551 -15.18 -14.41 -3.43
N ARG A 552 -14.15 -13.57 -3.60
CA ARG A 552 -13.90 -12.42 -2.72
C ARG A 552 -14.99 -11.36 -2.83
N TRP A 553 -15.52 -11.16 -4.03
CA TRP A 553 -16.65 -10.24 -4.25
C TRP A 553 -17.95 -10.77 -3.63
N SER A 554 -18.22 -12.06 -3.79
CA SER A 554 -19.35 -12.72 -3.12
C SER A 554 -19.24 -12.63 -1.59
N GLN A 555 -18.03 -12.84 -1.05
CA GLN A 555 -17.75 -12.70 0.38
C GLN A 555 -18.02 -11.26 0.87
N LEU A 556 -17.61 -10.25 0.10
CA LEU A 556 -17.88 -8.84 0.42
C LEU A 556 -19.37 -8.55 0.47
N ASP A 557 -20.13 -9.00 -0.53
CA ASP A 557 -21.58 -8.78 -0.59
C ASP A 557 -22.30 -9.42 0.60
N MET A 558 -21.89 -10.63 1.00
CA MET A 558 -22.42 -11.33 2.16
C MET A 558 -22.09 -10.60 3.46
N ALA A 559 -20.84 -10.15 3.62
CA ALA A 559 -20.42 -9.37 4.79
C ALA A 559 -21.24 -8.07 4.93
N VAL A 560 -21.46 -7.36 3.81
CA VAL A 560 -22.28 -6.14 3.78
C VAL A 560 -23.74 -6.46 4.14
N LYS A 561 -24.32 -7.49 3.53
CA LYS A 561 -25.72 -7.89 3.78
C LYS A 561 -25.98 -8.27 5.24
N GLU A 562 -25.00 -8.90 5.88
CA GLU A 562 -25.08 -9.31 7.28
C GLU A 562 -24.56 -8.25 8.27
N GLY A 563 -24.11 -7.08 7.79
CA GLY A 563 -23.64 -5.99 8.65
C GLY A 563 -22.30 -6.28 9.35
N ARG A 564 -21.45 -7.16 8.79
CA ARG A 564 -20.16 -7.55 9.36
C ARG A 564 -19.07 -6.52 9.03
N VAL A 565 -19.05 -5.42 9.79
CA VAL A 565 -18.18 -4.24 9.56
C VAL A 565 -16.71 -4.61 9.37
N GLY A 566 -16.11 -5.38 10.28
CA GLY A 566 -14.68 -5.70 10.23
C GLY A 566 -14.29 -6.52 9.00
N GLU A 567 -15.13 -7.47 8.61
CA GLU A 567 -14.91 -8.26 7.39
C GLU A 567 -15.08 -7.41 6.13
N THR A 568 -16.10 -6.54 6.07
CA THR A 568 -16.29 -5.59 4.96
C THR A 568 -15.06 -4.69 4.78
N VAL A 569 -14.51 -4.15 5.87
CA VAL A 569 -13.32 -3.28 5.81
C VAL A 569 -12.09 -4.08 5.35
N LEU A 570 -11.83 -5.25 5.92
CA LEU A 570 -10.71 -6.11 5.51
C LEU A 570 -10.79 -6.47 4.03
N LEU A 571 -11.95 -6.93 3.56
CA LEU A 571 -12.14 -7.28 2.15
C LEU A 571 -12.01 -6.06 1.24
N ALA A 572 -12.51 -4.89 1.65
CA ALA A 572 -12.36 -3.68 0.87
C ALA A 572 -10.89 -3.26 0.71
N LEU A 573 -10.08 -3.38 1.78
CA LEU A 573 -8.65 -3.09 1.73
C LEU A 573 -7.88 -4.12 0.87
N VAL A 574 -8.20 -5.41 1.02
CA VAL A 574 -7.59 -6.49 0.21
C VAL A 574 -7.93 -6.36 -1.27
N LEU A 575 -9.19 -6.06 -1.61
CA LEU A 575 -9.65 -5.87 -2.99
C LEU A 575 -9.11 -4.58 -3.61
N LEU A 576 -8.88 -3.54 -2.81
CA LEU A 576 -8.21 -2.32 -3.26
C LEU A 576 -6.73 -2.57 -3.60
N GLY A 577 -6.06 -3.41 -2.80
CA GLY A 577 -4.69 -3.85 -3.01
C GLY A 577 -3.65 -2.72 -3.04
N GLU A 578 -2.45 -3.06 -3.50
CA GLU A 578 -1.29 -2.15 -3.52
C GLU A 578 -1.42 -1.03 -4.57
N ALA A 579 -2.32 -1.16 -5.54
CA ALA A 579 -2.59 -0.14 -6.55
C ALA A 579 -3.30 1.09 -5.95
N GLY A 580 -4.02 0.91 -4.83
CA GLY A 580 -4.79 1.96 -4.19
C GLY A 580 -5.89 2.55 -5.09
N PRO A 581 -6.53 3.66 -4.67
CA PRO A 581 -7.59 4.31 -5.42
C PRO A 581 -7.09 4.96 -6.73
N ALA A 582 -5.81 5.29 -6.80
CA ALA A 582 -5.21 5.88 -8.00
C ALA A 582 -5.08 4.86 -9.16
N GLY A 583 -4.79 3.60 -8.84
CA GLY A 583 -4.62 2.53 -9.84
C GLY A 583 -5.84 1.63 -10.04
N THR A 584 -6.91 1.82 -9.27
CA THR A 584 -8.11 0.96 -9.33
C THR A 584 -9.19 1.57 -10.24
N PRO A 585 -9.82 0.79 -11.14
CA PRO A 585 -10.89 1.29 -12.00
C PRO A 585 -12.05 1.92 -11.22
N PRO A 586 -12.64 3.04 -11.68
CA PRO A 586 -13.67 3.76 -10.91
C PRO A 586 -14.91 2.94 -10.56
N ALA A 587 -15.32 2.00 -11.42
CA ALA A 587 -16.47 1.13 -11.15
C ALA A 587 -16.19 0.13 -10.01
N VAL A 588 -14.95 -0.36 -9.90
CA VAL A 588 -14.52 -1.22 -8.77
C VAL A 588 -14.56 -0.40 -7.49
N LEU A 589 -14.03 0.83 -7.54
CA LEU A 589 -14.08 1.77 -6.42
C LEU A 589 -15.51 2.14 -6.03
N ALA A 590 -16.43 2.27 -6.98
CA ALA A 590 -17.84 2.52 -6.70
C ALA A 590 -18.44 1.39 -5.84
N ARG A 591 -18.11 0.14 -6.16
CA ARG A 591 -18.57 -1.01 -5.37
C ARG A 591 -17.96 -1.04 -3.98
N LEU A 592 -16.65 -0.79 -3.86
CA LEU A 592 -15.96 -0.74 -2.57
C LEU A 592 -16.47 0.42 -1.69
N ALA A 593 -16.63 1.61 -2.26
CA ALA A 593 -17.19 2.78 -1.57
C ALA A 593 -18.64 2.54 -1.14
N GLY A 594 -19.46 1.91 -1.98
CA GLY A 594 -20.82 1.51 -1.64
C GLY A 594 -20.88 0.50 -0.49
N ALA A 595 -19.98 -0.48 -0.47
CA ALA A 595 -19.86 -1.45 0.62
C ALA A 595 -19.50 -0.77 1.95
N LEU A 596 -18.46 0.08 1.96
CA LEU A 596 -18.05 0.85 3.13
C LEU A 596 -19.18 1.76 3.66
N ARG A 597 -19.88 2.44 2.75
CA ARG A 597 -21.02 3.29 3.10
C ARG A 597 -22.17 2.51 3.74
N THR A 598 -22.47 1.32 3.22
CA THR A 598 -23.57 0.48 3.72
C THR A 598 -23.33 0.02 5.16
N VAL A 599 -22.06 -0.17 5.55
CA VAL A 599 -21.67 -0.51 6.92
C VAL A 599 -21.39 0.73 7.81
N GLY A 600 -21.79 1.93 7.37
CA GLY A 600 -21.72 3.17 8.16
C GLY A 600 -20.38 3.92 8.09
N LEU A 601 -19.52 3.59 7.13
CA LEU A 601 -18.21 4.25 6.93
C LEU A 601 -18.26 5.27 5.78
N ASP A 602 -19.27 6.13 5.76
CA ASP A 602 -19.47 7.17 4.73
C ASP A 602 -18.25 8.07 4.53
N ASN A 603 -17.61 8.49 5.62
CA ASN A 603 -16.44 9.38 5.56
C ASN A 603 -15.25 8.72 4.88
N ASP A 604 -15.02 7.43 5.15
CA ASP A 604 -13.96 6.65 4.51
C ASP A 604 -14.25 6.40 3.04
N ALA A 605 -15.50 6.04 2.71
CA ALA A 605 -15.95 5.87 1.33
C ALA A 605 -15.73 7.16 0.52
N ARG A 606 -16.10 8.32 1.08
CA ARG A 606 -15.88 9.63 0.44
C ARG A 606 -14.40 9.98 0.32
N ALA A 607 -13.58 9.66 1.32
CA ALA A 607 -12.14 9.94 1.28
C ALA A 607 -11.44 9.12 0.19
N VAL A 608 -11.70 7.81 0.13
CA VAL A 608 -11.17 6.91 -0.91
C VAL A 608 -11.63 7.34 -2.30
N ALA A 609 -12.91 7.66 -2.46
CA ALA A 609 -13.46 8.12 -3.73
C ALA A 609 -12.85 9.46 -4.18
N ARG A 610 -12.64 10.40 -3.25
CA ARG A 610 -12.00 11.69 -3.54
C ARG A 610 -10.57 11.51 -4.04
N GLU A 611 -9.78 10.64 -3.39
CA GLU A 611 -8.42 10.32 -3.87
C GLU A 611 -8.44 9.77 -5.29
N ALA A 612 -9.37 8.88 -5.60
CA ALA A 612 -9.52 8.33 -6.95
C ALA A 612 -9.90 9.39 -7.98
N ILE A 613 -10.91 10.23 -7.69
CA ILE A 613 -11.34 11.31 -8.60
C ILE A 613 -10.18 12.27 -8.87
N VAL A 614 -9.42 12.64 -7.84
CA VAL A 614 -8.25 13.50 -8.01
C VAL A 614 -7.17 12.82 -8.84
N ALA A 615 -6.76 11.60 -8.49
CA ALA A 615 -5.63 10.91 -9.10
C ALA A 615 -5.90 10.59 -10.58
N GLN A 616 -7.11 10.14 -10.90
CA GLN A 616 -7.50 9.71 -12.24
C GLN A 616 -8.01 10.88 -13.11
N GLY A 617 -8.17 12.08 -12.54
CA GLY A 617 -8.64 13.27 -13.27
C GLY A 617 -10.07 13.13 -13.79
N LEU A 618 -10.93 12.51 -12.97
CA LEU A 618 -12.30 12.13 -13.30
C LEU A 618 -13.30 13.28 -13.21
#